data_AF-A0A7S0V8Y4-F1
#
_entry.id   AF-A0A7S0V8Y4-F1
#
_cell.length_a   1.000
_cell.length_b   1.000
_cell.length_c   1.000
_cell.angle_alpha   90.00
_cell.angle_beta   90.00
_cell.angle_gamma   90.00
#
_symmetry.space_group_name_H-M   'P 1'
#
loop_
_entity.id
_entity.type
_entity.pdbx_description
1 polymer ?
#
loop_
_entity_poly.entity_id
_entity_poly.type
_entity_poly.pdbx_seq_one_letter_code
_entity_poly.pdbx_strand_id
1 'polypeptide(L)'
;TFDWGDGGGITWDWDVRTVYVDLYARMDPSGVRFALELALCALLALNVLDELRDVYKAQKKLALHEYLSQAGNYWDCAHFGVMAAGWVRWYAFWRQCEEFRMQPSYPVLSSVTSEARMFQTDAGQEHAYLSFLADLRALSEEFAAYNALCGVSILLFCARFLKAVDFQPRLGLVTRTISAAA
;
A
#
# COMPACT_ATOMS: atom_id res chain seq x y z
N THR A 1 21.56 -8.40 -1.07
CA THR A 1 22.08 -9.74 -0.76
C THR A 1 23.33 -9.98 -1.57
N PHE A 2 24.23 -10.86 -1.11
CA PHE A 2 25.34 -11.33 -1.92
C PHE A 2 24.97 -12.70 -2.46
N ASP A 3 24.73 -12.79 -3.76
CA ASP A 3 24.45 -14.06 -4.42
C ASP A 3 25.71 -14.55 -5.14
N TRP A 4 26.02 -15.82 -4.90
CA TRP A 4 27.14 -16.50 -5.53
C TRP A 4 26.64 -17.15 -6.81
N GLY A 5 27.05 -16.60 -7.96
CA GLY A 5 26.74 -17.20 -9.25
C GLY A 5 27.55 -18.47 -9.50
N ASP A 6 27.05 -19.34 -10.38
CA ASP A 6 27.67 -20.63 -10.74
C ASP A 6 29.12 -20.52 -11.30
N GLY A 7 29.59 -19.31 -11.60
CA GLY A 7 30.96 -19.01 -12.03
C GLY A 7 31.88 -18.41 -10.96
N GLY A 8 31.49 -18.40 -9.68
CA GLY A 8 32.27 -17.76 -8.60
C GLY A 8 32.23 -16.23 -8.61
N GLY A 9 31.39 -15.64 -9.47
CA GLY A 9 31.08 -14.21 -9.44
C GLY A 9 30.16 -13.90 -8.27
N ILE A 10 30.47 -12.86 -7.52
CA ILE A 10 29.61 -12.33 -6.46
C ILE A 10 28.78 -11.19 -7.06
N THR A 11 27.48 -11.39 -7.19
CA THR A 11 26.56 -10.30 -7.52
C THR A 11 26.09 -9.62 -6.24
N TRP A 12 26.29 -8.31 -6.17
CA TRP A 12 25.88 -7.50 -5.04
C TRP A 12 24.58 -6.77 -5.36
N ASP A 13 23.48 -7.28 -4.83
CA ASP A 13 22.19 -6.60 -4.86
C ASP A 13 22.03 -5.73 -3.62
N TRP A 14 21.91 -4.42 -3.81
CA TRP A 14 21.62 -3.47 -2.75
C TRP A 14 20.21 -2.91 -2.94
N ASP A 15 19.45 -2.82 -1.85
CA ASP A 15 18.11 -2.26 -1.82
C ASP A 15 18.08 -1.18 -0.74
N VAL A 16 17.92 0.08 -1.17
CA VAL A 16 17.83 1.23 -0.27
C VAL A 16 16.37 1.63 -0.19
N ARG A 17 15.77 1.36 0.97
CA ARG A 17 14.39 1.75 1.26
C ARG A 17 14.38 2.87 2.29
N THR A 18 13.58 3.89 2.01
CA THR A 18 13.31 4.98 2.95
C THR A 18 11.91 4.83 3.51
N VAL A 19 11.76 5.00 4.82
CA VAL A 19 10.48 4.93 5.51
C VAL A 19 10.36 6.13 6.44
N TYR A 20 9.20 6.77 6.41
CA TYR A 20 8.87 7.85 7.32
C TYR A 20 8.15 7.26 8.55
N VAL A 21 8.79 7.37 9.71
CA VAL A 21 8.21 6.90 10.98
C VAL A 21 7.34 7.98 11.62
N ASP A 22 7.78 9.25 11.56
CA ASP A 22 7.05 10.41 12.07
C ASP A 22 6.00 10.89 11.06
N LEU A 23 4.86 10.22 11.01
CA LEU A 23 3.84 10.44 9.97
C LEU A 23 3.18 11.82 10.02
N TYR A 24 2.93 12.35 11.22
CA TYR A 24 2.18 13.61 11.40
C TYR A 24 2.98 14.73 12.10
N ALA A 25 4.20 14.45 12.58
CA ALA A 25 4.98 15.43 13.34
C ALA A 25 5.85 16.35 12.47
N ARG A 26 6.22 15.92 11.25
CA ARG A 26 7.29 16.58 10.46
C ARG A 26 6.87 17.14 9.10
N MET A 27 5.70 16.79 8.59
CA MET A 27 5.15 17.42 7.38
C MET A 27 4.26 18.58 7.78
N ASP A 28 4.64 19.80 7.46
CA ASP A 28 3.74 20.96 7.51
C ASP A 28 3.07 21.08 6.12
N PRO A 29 1.73 21.14 6.00
CA PRO A 29 0.72 21.09 7.06
C PRO A 29 0.19 19.66 7.25
N SER A 30 0.59 19.01 8.35
CA SER A 30 0.22 17.64 8.72
C SER A 30 -1.28 17.46 8.85
N GLY A 31 -1.98 18.54 9.22
CA GLY A 31 -3.43 18.59 9.27
C GLY A 31 -4.09 18.43 7.89
N VAL A 32 -3.48 18.92 6.81
CA VAL A 32 -4.06 18.81 5.46
C VAL A 32 -3.97 17.37 4.97
N ARG A 33 -2.83 16.70 5.16
CA ARG A 33 -2.69 15.28 4.82
C ARG A 33 -3.71 14.43 5.59
N PHE A 34 -3.81 14.63 6.91
CA PHE A 34 -4.78 13.91 7.73
C PHE A 34 -6.22 14.20 7.31
N ALA A 35 -6.56 15.45 6.98
CA ALA A 35 -7.88 15.82 6.48
C ALA A 35 -8.20 15.15 5.13
N LEU A 36 -7.22 15.05 4.23
CA LEU A 36 -7.38 14.35 2.95
C LEU A 36 -7.54 12.83 3.15
N GLU A 37 -6.80 12.23 4.08
CA GLU A 37 -6.94 10.83 4.46
C GLU A 37 -8.35 10.56 5.01
N LEU A 38 -8.85 11.42 5.90
CA LEU A 38 -10.22 11.32 6.42
C LEU A 38 -11.27 11.49 5.33
N ALA A 39 -11.09 12.46 4.44
CA ALA A 39 -11.97 12.69 3.30
C ALA A 39 -11.99 11.48 2.36
N LEU A 40 -10.84 10.87 2.07
CA LEU A 40 -10.74 9.66 1.25
C LEU A 40 -11.48 8.48 1.91
N CYS A 41 -11.34 8.32 3.23
CA CYS A 41 -12.08 7.30 3.98
C CYS A 41 -13.60 7.52 3.89
N ALA A 42 -14.05 8.76 4.05
CA ALA A 42 -15.47 9.11 3.94
C ALA A 42 -16.02 8.86 2.52
N LEU A 43 -15.25 9.23 1.48
CA LEU A 43 -15.62 8.95 0.09
C LEU A 43 -15.67 7.45 -0.20
N LEU A 44 -14.76 6.64 0.34
CA LEU A 44 -14.82 5.19 0.23
C LEU A 44 -16.12 4.65 0.85
N ALA A 45 -16.46 5.10 2.07
CA ALA A 45 -17.66 4.68 2.76
C ALA A 45 -18.94 5.02 1.96
N LEU A 46 -19.01 6.23 1.39
CA LEU A 46 -20.12 6.63 0.53
C LEU A 46 -20.24 5.73 -0.71
N ASN A 47 -19.13 5.45 -1.39
CA ASN A 47 -19.12 4.58 -2.57
C ASN A 47 -19.58 3.14 -2.22
N VAL A 48 -19.13 2.60 -1.09
CA VAL A 48 -19.58 1.28 -0.62
C VAL A 48 -21.08 1.27 -0.29
N LEU A 49 -21.59 2.34 0.32
CA LEU A 49 -23.03 2.47 0.62
C LEU A 49 -23.88 2.55 -0.64
N ASP A 50 -23.41 3.25 -1.68
CA ASP A 50 -24.12 3.30 -2.96
C ASP A 50 -24.11 1.93 -3.66
N GLU A 51 -22.99 1.21 -3.63
CA GLU A 51 -22.92 -0.16 -4.18
C GLU A 51 -23.87 -1.12 -3.45
N LEU A 52 -23.89 -1.07 -2.11
CA LEU A 52 -24.81 -1.87 -1.29
C LEU A 52 -26.27 -1.51 -1.57
N ARG A 53 -26.57 -0.23 -1.78
CA ARG A 53 -27.91 0.23 -2.14
C ARG A 53 -28.33 -0.32 -3.50
N ASP A 54 -27.43 -0.39 -4.47
CA ASP A 54 -27.74 -0.91 -5.81
C ASP A 54 -27.92 -2.43 -5.81
N VAL A 55 -27.12 -3.17 -5.03
CA VAL A 55 -27.36 -4.59 -4.74
C VAL A 55 -28.73 -4.79 -4.08
N TYR A 56 -29.08 -3.97 -3.08
CA TYR A 56 -30.37 -4.07 -2.40
C TYR A 56 -31.56 -3.79 -3.34
N LYS A 57 -31.44 -2.79 -4.23
CA LYS A 57 -32.46 -2.51 -5.25
C LYS A 57 -32.60 -3.68 -6.24
N ALA A 58 -31.48 -4.27 -6.69
CA ALA A 58 -31.49 -5.42 -7.59
C ALA A 58 -32.15 -6.64 -6.93
N GLN A 59 -31.86 -6.88 -5.64
CA GLN A 59 -32.49 -7.93 -4.85
C GLN A 59 -34.00 -7.72 -4.70
N LYS A 60 -34.43 -6.49 -4.40
CA LYS A 60 -35.86 -6.16 -4.27
C LYS A 60 -36.64 -6.38 -5.58
N LYS A 61 -35.97 -6.22 -6.73
CA LYS A 61 -36.54 -6.48 -8.06
C LYS A 61 -36.42 -7.95 -8.50
N LEU A 62 -35.81 -8.82 -7.69
CA LEU A 62 -35.47 -10.22 -8.03
C LEU A 62 -34.62 -10.35 -9.31
N ALA A 63 -33.91 -9.28 -9.68
CA ALA A 63 -33.10 -9.17 -10.90
C ALA A 63 -31.60 -9.23 -10.58
N LEU A 64 -31.20 -10.06 -9.60
CA LEU A 64 -29.79 -10.23 -9.24
C LEU A 64 -28.92 -10.70 -10.41
N HIS A 65 -29.50 -11.50 -11.32
CA HIS A 65 -28.78 -12.01 -12.49
C HIS A 65 -28.33 -10.87 -13.43
N GLU A 66 -29.13 -9.81 -13.57
CA GLU A 66 -28.75 -8.63 -14.36
C GLU A 66 -27.55 -7.93 -13.72
N TYR A 67 -27.55 -7.76 -12.40
CA TYR A 67 -26.43 -7.17 -11.67
C TYR A 67 -25.14 -8.02 -11.78
N LEU A 68 -25.25 -9.34 -11.65
CA LEU A 68 -24.11 -10.27 -11.75
C LEU A 68 -23.60 -10.46 -13.19
N SER A 69 -24.41 -10.15 -14.20
CA SER A 69 -24.01 -10.21 -15.62
C SER A 69 -23.17 -9.01 -16.07
N GLN A 70 -23.19 -7.90 -15.33
CA GLN A 70 -22.48 -6.69 -15.70
C GLN A 70 -21.01 -6.74 -15.24
N ALA A 71 -20.10 -6.98 -16.19
CA ALA A 71 -18.66 -6.98 -15.97
C ALA A 71 -18.15 -5.71 -15.26
N GLY A 72 -18.81 -4.57 -15.49
CA GLY A 72 -18.48 -3.31 -14.87
C GLY A 72 -18.63 -3.29 -13.34
N ASN A 73 -19.51 -4.11 -12.76
CA ASN A 73 -19.73 -4.13 -11.30
C ASN A 73 -18.60 -4.88 -10.59
N TYR A 74 -18.02 -5.89 -11.23
CA TYR A 74 -16.84 -6.57 -10.69
C TYR A 74 -15.62 -5.65 -10.61
N TRP A 75 -15.44 -4.75 -11.58
CA TRP A 75 -14.38 -3.75 -11.55
C TRP A 75 -14.54 -2.76 -10.40
N ASP A 76 -15.78 -2.32 -10.14
CA ASP A 76 -16.09 -1.42 -9.03
C ASP A 76 -15.86 -2.11 -7.68
N CYS A 77 -16.35 -3.35 -7.52
CA CYS A 77 -16.09 -4.16 -6.34
C CYS A 77 -14.60 -4.44 -6.12
N ALA A 78 -13.84 -4.75 -7.18
CA ALA A 78 -12.40 -4.98 -7.08
C ALA A 78 -11.65 -3.71 -6.63
N HIS A 79 -12.02 -2.55 -7.18
CA HIS A 79 -11.44 -1.27 -6.76
C HIS A 79 -11.72 -0.98 -5.28
N PHE A 80 -12.96 -1.12 -4.82
CA PHE A 80 -13.30 -0.90 -3.41
C PHE A 80 -12.63 -1.91 -2.48
N GLY A 81 -12.52 -3.17 -2.91
CA GLY A 81 -11.79 -4.20 -2.17
C GLY A 81 -10.31 -3.87 -2.01
N VAL A 82 -9.64 -3.43 -3.08
CA VAL A 82 -8.23 -3.00 -3.03
C VAL A 82 -8.05 -1.77 -2.16
N MET A 83 -8.93 -0.77 -2.27
CA MET A 83 -8.92 0.42 -1.39
C MET A 83 -9.10 0.04 0.08
N ALA A 84 -10.03 -0.85 0.40
CA ALA A 84 -10.26 -1.31 1.76
C ALA A 84 -9.03 -2.06 2.31
N ALA A 85 -8.42 -2.94 1.51
CA ALA A 85 -7.17 -3.61 1.87
C ALA A 85 -6.02 -2.61 2.10
N GLY A 86 -5.95 -1.56 1.28
CA GLY A 86 -5.01 -0.45 1.46
C GLY A 86 -5.18 0.24 2.81
N TRP A 87 -6.42 0.54 3.22
CA TRP A 87 -6.71 1.12 4.54
C TRP A 87 -6.33 0.22 5.70
N VAL A 88 -6.57 -1.09 5.59
CA VAL A 88 -6.15 -2.06 6.63
C VAL A 88 -4.63 -2.08 6.76
N ARG A 89 -3.89 -2.10 5.64
CA ARG A 89 -2.43 -2.04 5.63
C ARG A 89 -1.89 -0.71 6.16
N TRP A 90 -2.52 0.40 5.81
CA TRP A 90 -2.18 1.72 6.35
C TRP A 90 -2.32 1.76 7.87
N TYR A 91 -3.43 1.22 8.40
CA TYR A 91 -3.64 1.14 9.84
C TYR A 91 -2.59 0.26 10.53
N ALA A 92 -2.26 -0.91 9.95
CA ALA A 92 -1.21 -1.79 10.47
C ALA A 92 0.17 -1.09 10.49
N PHE A 93 0.51 -0.38 9.41
CA PHE A 93 1.74 0.41 9.33
C PHE A 93 1.76 1.55 10.37
N TRP A 94 0.66 2.28 10.53
CA TRP A 94 0.54 3.34 11.53
C TRP A 94 0.77 2.82 12.95
N ARG A 95 0.19 1.66 13.28
CA ARG A 95 0.41 0.97 14.57
C ARG A 95 1.88 0.63 14.80
N GLN A 96 2.57 0.12 13.79
CA GLN A 96 4.00 -0.19 13.90
C GLN A 96 4.84 1.09 14.07
N CYS A 97 4.50 2.18 13.38
CA CYS A 97 5.17 3.47 13.57
C CYS A 97 4.97 4.03 14.99
N GLU A 98 3.77 3.86 15.58
CA GLU A 98 3.47 4.31 16.95
C GLU A 98 4.29 3.52 18.00
N GLU A 99 4.48 2.22 17.77
CA GLU A 99 5.24 1.32 18.63
C GLU A 99 6.76 1.42 18.42
N PHE A 100 7.20 1.89 17.25
CA PHE A 100 8.60 2.03 16.90
C PHE A 100 9.32 3.04 17.82
N ARG A 101 10.39 2.59 18.47
CA ARG A 101 11.24 3.43 19.33
C ARG A 101 12.69 3.21 18.94
N MET A 102 13.35 4.29 18.52
CA MET A 102 14.78 4.28 18.23
C MET A 102 15.57 4.66 19.49
N GLN A 103 16.60 3.87 19.81
CA GLN A 103 17.56 4.28 20.84
C GLN A 103 18.53 5.34 20.29
N PRO A 104 18.98 6.32 21.10
CA PRO A 104 19.89 7.36 20.64
C PRO A 104 21.23 6.85 20.08
N SER A 105 21.68 5.68 20.53
CA SER A 105 22.90 5.03 20.05
C SER A 105 22.82 3.52 20.27
N TYR A 106 23.25 2.74 19.29
CA TYR A 106 23.46 1.31 19.40
C TYR A 106 24.97 1.05 19.43
N PRO A 107 25.58 0.69 20.58
CA PRO A 107 27.04 0.57 20.71
C PRO A 107 27.60 -0.73 20.10
N VAL A 108 27.07 -1.16 18.96
CA VAL A 108 27.54 -2.34 18.21
C VAL A 108 28.90 -2.06 17.54
N LEU A 109 29.15 -0.80 17.19
CA LEU A 109 30.43 -0.32 16.68
C LEU A 109 30.92 0.81 17.57
N SER A 110 32.20 0.77 17.97
CA SER A 110 32.80 1.84 18.79
C SER A 110 33.05 3.14 18.02
N SER A 111 33.09 3.09 16.69
CA SER A 111 33.11 4.27 15.82
C SER A 111 32.57 3.91 14.42
N VAL A 112 32.19 4.92 13.63
CA VAL A 112 31.74 4.76 12.24
C VAL A 112 32.82 4.11 11.34
N THR A 113 34.08 4.17 11.75
CA THR A 113 35.24 3.62 11.04
C THR A 113 35.85 2.39 11.72
N SER A 114 35.26 1.88 12.80
CA SER A 114 35.85 0.75 13.52
C SER A 114 35.59 -0.56 12.78
N GLU A 115 36.64 -1.35 12.58
CA GLU A 115 36.54 -2.72 12.08
C GLU A 115 35.59 -3.55 12.97
N ALA A 116 34.78 -4.41 12.35
CA ALA A 116 33.81 -5.24 13.04
C ALA A 116 34.52 -6.09 14.12
N ARG A 117 34.09 -5.94 15.37
CA ARG A 117 34.69 -6.64 16.51
C ARG A 117 34.25 -8.11 16.52
N MET A 118 34.99 -8.96 15.82
CA MET A 118 34.69 -10.39 15.69
C MET A 118 34.64 -11.16 17.03
N PHE A 119 35.31 -10.67 18.09
CA PHE A 119 35.56 -11.44 19.33
C PHE A 119 35.16 -10.73 20.64
N GLN A 120 34.55 -9.54 20.58
CA GLN A 120 34.03 -8.84 21.75
C GLN A 120 32.55 -8.56 21.54
N THR A 121 31.73 -9.58 21.76
CA THR A 121 30.28 -9.51 21.57
C THR A 121 29.58 -9.23 22.91
N ASP A 122 28.74 -8.21 22.93
CA ASP A 122 27.76 -8.00 24.02
C ASP A 122 26.40 -8.42 23.49
N ALA A 123 25.98 -9.62 23.86
CA ALA A 123 24.76 -10.24 23.37
C ALA A 123 23.51 -9.36 23.60
N GLY A 124 23.47 -8.57 24.67
CA GLY A 124 22.33 -7.69 24.96
C GLY A 124 22.21 -6.53 23.96
N GLN A 125 23.35 -5.90 23.63
CA GLN A 125 23.38 -4.75 22.73
C GLN A 125 23.25 -5.16 21.26
N GLU A 126 23.85 -6.29 20.89
CA GLU A 126 23.68 -6.86 19.55
C GLU A 126 22.24 -7.28 19.31
N HIS A 127 21.60 -7.91 20.30
CA HIS A 127 20.19 -8.25 20.20
C HIS A 127 19.31 -7.02 20.00
N ALA A 128 19.54 -5.94 20.75
CA ALA A 128 18.79 -4.69 20.61
C ALA A 128 18.95 -4.04 19.23
N TYR A 129 20.13 -4.15 18.62
CA TYR A 129 20.36 -3.65 17.26
C TYR A 129 19.72 -4.56 16.20
N LEU A 130 19.82 -5.87 16.36
CA LEU A 130 19.18 -6.83 15.46
C LEU A 130 17.66 -6.72 15.51
N SER A 131 17.06 -6.51 16.69
CA SER A 131 15.63 -6.26 16.83
C SER A 131 15.24 -4.96 16.15
N PHE A 132 16.01 -3.89 16.33
CA PHE A 132 15.80 -2.63 15.63
C PHE A 132 15.83 -2.78 14.09
N LEU A 133 16.80 -3.53 13.56
CA LEU A 133 16.88 -3.81 12.12
C LEU A 133 15.70 -4.66 11.64
N ALA A 134 15.26 -5.63 12.44
CA ALA A 134 14.09 -6.45 12.12
C ALA A 134 12.82 -5.60 12.10
N ASP A 135 12.64 -4.71 13.08
CA ASP A 135 11.49 -3.79 13.16
C ASP A 135 11.48 -2.82 11.98
N LEU A 136 12.63 -2.24 11.62
CA LEU A 136 12.77 -1.33 10.48
C LEU A 136 12.46 -2.04 9.16
N ARG A 137 12.92 -3.29 9.01
CA ARG A 137 12.62 -4.10 7.84
C ARG A 137 11.13 -4.42 7.74
N ALA A 138 10.49 -4.84 8.83
CA ALA A 138 9.06 -5.10 8.86
C ALA A 138 8.25 -3.85 8.50
N LEU A 139 8.63 -2.70 9.07
CA LEU A 139 8.02 -1.40 8.78
C LEU A 139 8.13 -1.04 7.28
N SER A 140 9.31 -1.27 6.69
CA SER A 140 9.56 -1.02 5.28
C SER A 140 8.78 -1.96 4.35
N GLU A 141 8.66 -3.23 4.72
CA GLU A 141 7.89 -4.22 3.97
C GLU A 141 6.39 -3.89 4.00
N GLU A 142 5.83 -3.49 5.13
CA GLU A 142 4.44 -3.03 5.22
C GLU A 142 4.20 -1.74 4.43
N PHE A 143 5.13 -0.78 4.48
CA PHE A 143 5.01 0.43 3.68
C PHE A 143 5.06 0.14 2.17
N ALA A 144 5.94 -0.78 1.75
CA ALA A 144 6.02 -1.22 0.36
C ALA A 144 4.72 -1.93 -0.10
N ALA A 145 4.16 -2.80 0.75
CA ALA A 145 2.89 -3.47 0.47
C ALA A 145 1.73 -2.49 0.34
N TYR A 146 1.66 -1.49 1.24
CA TYR A 146 0.68 -0.40 1.16
C TYR A 146 0.82 0.39 -0.16
N ASN A 147 2.04 0.81 -0.51
CA ASN A 147 2.27 1.57 -1.75
C ASN A 147 1.92 0.77 -3.01
N ALA A 148 2.18 -0.54 -3.03
CA ALA A 148 1.78 -1.41 -4.12
C ALA A 148 0.25 -1.43 -4.29
N LEU A 149 -0.50 -1.55 -3.19
CA LEU A 149 -1.97 -1.49 -3.21
C LEU A 149 -2.49 -0.13 -3.65
N CYS A 150 -1.86 0.97 -3.21
CA CYS A 150 -2.20 2.31 -3.70
C CYS A 150 -1.99 2.45 -5.20
N GLY A 151 -0.87 1.93 -5.74
CA GLY A 151 -0.60 1.91 -7.17
C GLY A 151 -1.68 1.15 -7.96
N VAL A 152 -2.03 -0.05 -7.50
CA VAL A 152 -3.12 -0.85 -8.11
C VAL A 152 -4.46 -0.11 -8.00
N SER A 153 -4.75 0.52 -6.87
CA SER A 153 -5.98 1.29 -6.67
C SER A 153 -6.08 2.46 -7.66
N ILE A 154 -4.99 3.18 -7.93
CA ILE A 154 -4.98 4.28 -8.91
C ILE A 154 -5.29 3.74 -10.32
N LEU A 155 -4.69 2.61 -10.71
CA LEU A 155 -4.96 1.98 -12.01
C LEU A 155 -6.43 1.57 -12.16
N LEU A 156 -6.99 0.93 -11.12
CA LEU A 156 -8.41 0.55 -11.08
C LEU A 156 -9.33 1.78 -11.09
N PHE A 157 -8.94 2.86 -10.40
CA PHE A 157 -9.66 4.14 -10.45
C PHE A 157 -9.67 4.72 -11.86
N CYS A 158 -8.55 4.68 -12.59
CA CYS A 158 -8.49 5.11 -13.99
C CYS A 158 -9.43 4.28 -14.88
N ALA A 159 -9.47 2.95 -14.70
CA ALA A 159 -10.40 2.08 -15.44
C ALA A 159 -11.87 2.43 -15.15
N ARG A 160 -12.20 2.68 -13.87
CA ARG A 160 -13.54 3.13 -13.46
C ARG A 160 -13.88 4.52 -14.01
N PHE A 161 -12.91 5.42 -14.05
CA PHE A 161 -13.08 6.74 -14.66
C PHE A 161 -13.37 6.63 -16.16
N LEU A 162 -12.66 5.77 -16.90
CA LEU A 162 -12.94 5.52 -18.32
C LEU A 162 -14.36 4.99 -18.54
N LYS A 163 -14.83 4.03 -17.70
CA LYS A 163 -16.22 3.57 -17.70
C LYS A 163 -17.20 4.73 -17.48
N ALA A 164 -16.91 5.64 -16.54
CA ALA A 164 -17.75 6.78 -16.24
C ALA A 164 -17.74 7.86 -17.34
N VAL A 165 -16.74 7.88 -18.23
CA VAL A 165 -16.62 8.86 -19.33
C VAL A 165 -17.28 8.35 -20.64
N ASP A 166 -17.74 7.09 -20.67
CA ASP A 166 -18.44 6.48 -21.83
C ASP A 166 -19.70 7.25 -22.29
N PHE A 167 -20.19 8.20 -21.48
CA PHE A 167 -21.30 9.09 -21.84
C PHE A 167 -20.98 10.08 -22.97
N GLN A 168 -19.70 10.36 -23.27
CA GLN A 168 -19.36 11.25 -24.38
C GLN A 168 -19.39 10.50 -25.73
N PRO A 169 -20.14 10.97 -26.75
CA PRO A 169 -20.37 10.22 -27.99
C PRO A 169 -19.10 9.77 -28.73
N ARG A 170 -18.02 10.56 -28.64
CA ARG A 170 -16.74 10.27 -29.30
C ARG A 170 -15.87 9.29 -28.52
N LEU A 171 -15.85 9.40 -27.19
CA LEU A 171 -15.07 8.50 -26.34
C LEU A 171 -15.77 7.16 -26.17
N GLY A 172 -17.10 7.16 -26.08
CA GLY A 172 -17.86 5.93 -25.94
C GLY A 172 -17.82 5.01 -27.17
N LEU A 173 -17.57 5.58 -28.35
CA LEU A 173 -17.32 4.78 -29.55
C LEU A 173 -15.99 4.02 -29.45
N VAL A 174 -14.96 4.62 -28.84
CA VAL A 174 -13.64 3.98 -28.64
C VAL A 174 -13.70 2.92 -27.54
N THR A 175 -14.38 3.18 -26.42
CA THR A 175 -14.51 2.18 -25.35
C THR A 175 -15.30 0.96 -25.79
N ARG A 176 -16.37 1.15 -26.57
CA ARG A 176 -17.18 0.04 -27.12
C ARG A 176 -16.44 -0.75 -28.19
N THR A 177 -15.61 -0.12 -29.02
CA THR A 177 -14.79 -0.87 -30.00
C THR A 177 -13.69 -1.66 -29.30
N ILE A 178 -13.06 -1.12 -28.26
CA ILE A 178 -12.10 -1.86 -27.43
C ILE A 178 -12.78 -3.03 -26.72
N SER A 179 -13.97 -2.84 -26.14
CA SER A 179 -14.68 -3.92 -25.45
C SER A 179 -15.23 -4.98 -26.40
N ALA A 180 -15.50 -4.64 -27.66
CA ALA A 180 -15.94 -5.60 -28.68
C ALA A 180 -14.76 -6.34 -29.34
N ALA A 181 -13.55 -5.83 -29.21
CA ALA A 181 -12.33 -6.43 -29.75
C ALA A 181 -11.59 -7.34 -28.75
N ALA A 182 -11.92 -7.24 -27.46
CA ALA A 182 -11.42 -8.09 -26.37
C ALA A 182 -12.31 -9.32 -26.16
#